data_AF-A0A847RAT2-F1
#
_entry.id   AF-A0A847RAT2-F1
#
_cell.length_a   1.000
_cell.length_b   1.000
_cell.length_c   1.000
_cell.angle_alpha   90.00
_cell.angle_beta   90.00
_cell.angle_gamma   90.00
#
_symmetry.space_group_name_H-M   'P 1'
#
loop_
_entity.id
_entity.type
_entity.pdbx_description
1 polymer ?
#
loop_
_entity_poly.entity_id
_entity_poly.type
_entity_poly.pdbx_seq_one_letter_code
_entity_poly.pdbx_strand_id
1 'polypeptide(L)'
;MSLSNIINTTTYPIENSDFRANCKKTLAKNGALVLPDFLNHKAVQAIIEEGEAKKDLAWYTKSTHNVYLTHVDPHFDADHARNKQVISSKGCITDDQIDSKSPLRQIYDSALFRVFLASVLDEEALYNYADNLSSINLHYASKGQELGWHFDNSSFAITLLIQKPEGGGVFEYIENMRDADAGEMNYSGVSEVLAGQKKVKELAIEPGALVLFRGRNAIHRVTPTQGDTTRMLAVLAYNSQPGIALSEAASKTFYGRVN
;
A
#
# COMPACT_ATOMS: atom_id res chain seq x y z
N MET A 1 16.88 17.77 1.14
CA MET A 1 17.97 17.28 2.01
C MET A 1 18.60 16.05 1.35
N SER A 2 19.74 15.57 1.81
CA SER A 2 20.28 14.28 1.34
C SER A 2 19.35 13.14 1.76
N LEU A 3 19.16 12.13 0.91
CA LEU A 3 18.39 10.92 1.22
C LEU A 3 18.92 10.20 2.48
N SER A 4 20.23 10.31 2.74
CA SER A 4 20.88 9.81 3.97
C SER A 4 20.35 10.44 5.26
N ASN A 5 19.67 11.58 5.19
CA ASN A 5 19.03 12.22 6.33
C ASN A 5 17.61 11.67 6.61
N ILE A 6 17.09 10.81 5.71
CA ILE A 6 15.72 10.28 5.78
C ILE A 6 15.75 8.76 6.01
N ILE A 7 16.67 8.06 5.34
CA ILE A 7 16.74 6.60 5.36
C ILE A 7 18.02 6.10 6.02
N ASN A 8 17.98 4.89 6.58
CA ASN A 8 19.13 4.23 7.19
C ASN A 8 20.04 3.59 6.13
N THR A 9 20.81 4.42 5.42
CA THR A 9 21.67 4.00 4.28
C THR A 9 22.81 3.05 4.66
N THR A 10 23.26 3.06 5.92
CA THR A 10 24.27 2.11 6.41
C THR A 10 23.72 0.69 6.46
N THR A 11 22.47 0.52 6.87
CA THR A 11 21.79 -0.79 6.89
C THR A 11 21.30 -1.17 5.49
N TYR A 12 20.83 -0.18 4.72
CA TYR A 12 20.24 -0.36 3.41
C TYR A 12 21.04 0.38 2.34
N PRO A 13 22.12 -0.25 1.81
CA PRO A 13 22.90 0.33 0.73
C PRO A 13 22.14 0.21 -0.59
N ILE A 14 21.09 1.01 -0.77
CA ILE A 14 20.18 0.94 -1.92
C ILE A 14 20.87 1.23 -3.27
N GLU A 15 22.12 1.70 -3.29
CA GLU A 15 22.95 1.85 -4.48
C GLU A 15 23.63 0.54 -4.91
N ASN A 16 23.86 -0.36 -3.96
CA ASN A 16 24.60 -1.59 -4.17
C ASN A 16 23.77 -2.62 -4.98
N SER A 17 24.36 -3.15 -6.05
CA SER A 17 23.71 -4.10 -6.96
C SER A 17 23.35 -5.42 -6.29
N ASP A 18 24.21 -5.94 -5.41
CA ASP A 18 23.98 -7.22 -4.75
C ASP A 18 22.84 -7.10 -3.72
N PHE A 19 22.77 -5.96 -3.03
CA PHE A 19 21.66 -5.64 -2.14
C PHE A 19 20.34 -5.59 -2.92
N ARG A 20 20.30 -4.91 -4.07
CA ARG A 20 19.12 -4.88 -4.96
C ARG A 20 18.73 -6.27 -5.44
N ALA A 21 19.69 -7.08 -5.88
CA ALA A 21 19.45 -8.45 -6.33
C ALA A 21 18.88 -9.34 -5.21
N ASN A 22 19.40 -9.21 -3.98
CA ASN A 22 18.88 -9.92 -2.81
C ASN A 22 17.45 -9.49 -2.45
N CYS A 23 17.16 -8.18 -2.52
CA CYS A 23 15.81 -7.65 -2.35
C CYS A 23 14.85 -8.20 -3.40
N LYS A 24 15.24 -8.17 -4.69
CA LYS A 24 14.46 -8.72 -5.80
C LYS A 24 14.17 -10.21 -5.59
N LYS A 25 15.18 -11.01 -5.22
CA LYS A 25 15.03 -12.43 -4.94
C LYS A 25 14.06 -12.69 -3.78
N THR A 26 14.13 -11.88 -2.72
CA THR A 26 13.24 -11.99 -1.57
C THR A 26 11.80 -11.68 -1.95
N LEU A 27 11.57 -10.58 -2.67
CA LEU A 27 10.25 -10.19 -3.18
C LEU A 27 9.67 -11.26 -4.11
N ALA A 28 10.46 -11.78 -5.05
CA ALA A 28 10.02 -12.82 -5.98
C ALA A 28 9.65 -14.14 -5.27
N LYS A 29 10.39 -14.51 -4.23
CA LYS A 29 10.14 -15.75 -3.47
C LYS A 29 8.90 -15.66 -2.59
N ASN A 30 8.70 -14.51 -1.92
CA ASN A 30 7.72 -14.37 -0.85
C ASN A 30 6.48 -13.55 -1.25
N GLY A 31 6.48 -12.93 -2.42
CA GLY A 31 5.47 -11.93 -2.80
C GLY A 31 5.54 -10.62 -1.99
N ALA A 32 6.43 -10.55 -1.01
CA ALA A 32 6.61 -9.42 -0.11
C ALA A 32 8.09 -9.22 0.25
N LEU A 33 8.49 -7.96 0.43
CA LEU A 33 9.76 -7.55 1.01
C LEU A 33 9.47 -6.52 2.11
N VAL A 34 10.03 -6.74 3.29
CA VAL A 34 10.00 -5.79 4.40
C VAL A 34 11.44 -5.39 4.73
N LEU A 35 11.72 -4.09 4.70
CA LEU A 35 12.96 -3.50 5.19
C LEU A 35 12.63 -2.73 6.49
N PRO A 36 12.83 -3.35 7.67
CA PRO A 36 12.51 -2.71 8.96
C PRO A 36 13.42 -1.51 9.23
N ASP A 37 12.96 -0.50 9.96
CA ASP A 37 13.77 0.71 10.23
C ASP A 37 14.37 1.31 8.95
N PHE A 38 13.64 1.31 7.83
CA PHE A 38 14.14 1.87 6.58
C PHE A 38 14.23 3.39 6.67
N LEU A 39 13.15 4.03 7.12
CA LEU A 39 13.17 5.43 7.55
C LEU A 39 13.86 5.52 8.91
N ASN A 40 14.66 6.57 9.09
CA ASN A 40 15.18 6.88 10.41
C ASN A 40 14.09 7.51 11.30
N HIS A 41 14.31 7.44 12.62
CA HIS A 41 13.35 7.92 13.62
C HIS A 41 12.97 9.41 13.43
N LYS A 42 13.92 10.26 13.02
CA LYS A 42 13.65 11.70 12.82
C LYS A 42 12.68 11.92 11.65
N ALA A 43 12.84 11.17 10.57
CA ALA A 43 11.94 11.23 9.42
C ALA A 43 10.55 10.71 9.80
N VAL A 44 10.47 9.58 10.51
CA VAL A 44 9.18 9.04 10.99
C VAL A 44 8.45 10.08 11.85
N GLN A 45 9.13 10.67 12.83
CA GLN A 45 8.55 11.66 13.73
C GLN A 45 8.03 12.91 12.96
N ALA A 46 8.82 13.42 12.01
CA ALA A 46 8.41 14.56 11.20
C ALA A 46 7.18 14.25 10.33
N ILE A 47 7.04 13.01 9.83
CA ILE A 47 5.85 12.59 9.06
C ILE A 47 4.63 12.45 9.99
N ILE A 48 4.80 11.95 11.21
CA ILE A 48 3.71 11.88 12.21
C ILE A 48 3.20 13.28 12.52
N GLU A 49 4.10 14.23 12.81
CA GLU A 49 3.73 15.62 13.13
C GLU A 49 2.98 16.29 11.99
N GLU A 50 3.46 16.13 10.75
CA GLU A 50 2.77 16.62 9.56
C GLU A 50 1.39 15.96 9.38
N GLY A 51 1.34 14.64 9.54
CA GLY A 51 0.13 13.84 9.38
C GLY A 51 -0.96 14.24 10.37
N GLU A 52 -0.63 14.35 11.65
CA GLU A 52 -1.58 14.81 12.67
C GLU A 52 -2.08 16.23 12.40
N ALA A 53 -1.19 17.14 12.00
CA ALA A 53 -1.57 18.52 11.67
C ALA A 53 -2.52 18.64 10.46
N LYS A 54 -2.54 17.63 9.58
CA LYS A 54 -3.33 17.62 8.34
C LYS A 54 -4.45 16.58 8.32
N LYS A 55 -4.62 15.82 9.40
CA LYS A 55 -5.58 14.72 9.50
C LYS A 55 -7.03 15.17 9.25
N ASP A 56 -7.38 16.39 9.64
CA ASP A 56 -8.72 16.97 9.43
C ASP A 56 -9.02 17.25 7.95
N LEU A 57 -8.00 17.28 7.09
CA LEU A 57 -8.15 17.42 5.64
C LEU A 57 -8.43 16.08 4.94
N ALA A 58 -8.34 14.96 5.67
CA ALA A 58 -8.42 13.65 5.07
C ALA A 58 -9.84 13.34 4.57
N TRP A 59 -9.92 12.76 3.38
CA TRP A 59 -11.15 12.20 2.87
C TRP A 59 -11.40 10.83 3.49
N TYR A 60 -12.38 10.74 4.40
CA TYR A 60 -12.76 9.50 5.05
C TYR A 60 -13.86 8.78 4.29
N THR A 61 -13.59 7.52 3.96
CA THR A 61 -14.57 6.66 3.30
C THR A 61 -14.87 5.43 4.14
N LYS A 62 -16.11 4.96 4.01
CA LYS A 62 -16.54 3.63 4.42
C LYS A 62 -17.36 3.07 3.28
N SER A 63 -16.86 2.02 2.66
CA SER A 63 -17.48 1.39 1.50
C SER A 63 -17.39 -0.13 1.61
N THR A 64 -18.14 -0.80 0.73
CA THR A 64 -18.01 -2.23 0.52
C THR A 64 -17.52 -2.50 -0.89
N HIS A 65 -16.81 -3.60 -1.06
CA HIS A 65 -16.38 -4.11 -2.36
C HIS A 65 -16.26 -5.63 -2.31
N ASN A 66 -16.24 -6.31 -3.45
CA ASN A 66 -15.77 -7.70 -3.49
C ASN A 66 -14.23 -7.75 -3.51
N VAL A 67 -13.66 -8.93 -3.28
CA VAL A 67 -12.20 -9.10 -3.21
C VAL A 67 -11.49 -8.80 -4.55
N TYR A 68 -12.24 -8.76 -5.65
CA TYR A 68 -11.71 -8.55 -7.00
C TYR A 68 -11.79 -7.08 -7.44
N LEU A 69 -12.37 -6.18 -6.62
CA LEU A 69 -12.57 -4.76 -6.94
C LEU A 69 -13.32 -4.52 -8.26
N THR A 70 -14.31 -5.36 -8.55
CA THR A 70 -15.12 -5.31 -9.78
C THR A 70 -16.59 -5.05 -9.47
N HIS A 71 -17.37 -4.69 -10.49
CA HIS A 71 -18.84 -4.64 -10.35
C HIS A 71 -19.43 -6.01 -10.01
N VAL A 72 -20.59 -6.00 -9.35
CA VAL A 72 -21.39 -7.20 -9.10
C VAL A 72 -21.76 -7.84 -10.43
N ASP A 73 -21.56 -9.15 -10.52
CA ASP A 73 -21.89 -9.95 -11.71
C ASP A 73 -23.25 -10.64 -11.50
N PRO A 74 -24.29 -10.31 -12.30
CA PRO A 74 -25.63 -10.88 -12.11
C PRO A 74 -25.71 -12.39 -12.35
N HIS A 75 -24.68 -13.03 -12.90
CA HIS A 75 -24.63 -14.49 -13.09
C HIS A 75 -24.25 -15.26 -11.82
N PHE A 76 -23.85 -14.57 -10.75
CA PHE A 76 -23.48 -15.19 -9.48
C PHE A 76 -24.35 -14.69 -8.33
N ASP A 77 -24.61 -15.56 -7.36
CA ASP A 77 -25.32 -15.18 -6.13
C ASP A 77 -24.52 -14.17 -5.30
N ALA A 78 -25.22 -13.43 -4.44
CA ALA A 78 -24.60 -12.44 -3.54
C ALA A 78 -23.53 -13.04 -2.61
N ASP A 79 -23.71 -14.29 -2.17
CA ASP A 79 -22.78 -14.98 -1.28
C ASP A 79 -21.61 -15.67 -2.00
N HIS A 80 -21.65 -15.76 -3.34
CA HIS A 80 -20.56 -16.30 -4.13
C HIS A 80 -19.32 -15.39 -4.03
N ALA A 81 -18.10 -15.95 -3.95
CA ALA A 81 -16.86 -15.18 -3.79
C ALA A 81 -16.67 -14.03 -4.80
N ARG A 82 -17.18 -14.20 -6.03
CA ARG A 82 -17.17 -13.15 -7.07
C ARG A 82 -17.91 -11.88 -6.65
N ASN A 83 -18.98 -12.02 -5.86
CA ASN A 83 -19.88 -10.93 -5.49
C ASN A 83 -19.88 -10.61 -4.00
N LYS A 84 -19.43 -11.53 -3.15
CA LYS A 84 -19.42 -11.37 -1.70
C LYS A 84 -18.68 -10.11 -1.30
N GLN A 85 -19.38 -9.25 -0.55
CA GLN A 85 -18.89 -7.95 -0.16
C GLN A 85 -18.10 -8.03 1.16
N VAL A 86 -17.00 -7.28 1.23
CA VAL A 86 -16.22 -7.00 2.43
C VAL A 86 -16.24 -5.50 2.70
N ILE A 87 -15.96 -5.10 3.94
CA ILE A 87 -15.92 -3.70 4.35
C ILE A 87 -14.49 -3.18 4.24
N SER A 88 -14.37 -1.95 3.76
CA SER A 88 -13.14 -1.16 3.85
C SER A 88 -13.47 0.25 4.32
N SER A 89 -12.64 0.77 5.21
CA SER A 89 -12.74 2.14 5.67
C SER A 89 -11.37 2.72 6.00
N LYS A 90 -11.12 3.93 5.52
CA LYS A 90 -9.88 4.67 5.75
C LYS A 90 -10.10 6.14 5.47
N GLY A 91 -9.24 6.97 6.04
CA GLY A 91 -8.99 8.34 5.59
C GLY A 91 -7.75 8.41 4.73
N CYS A 92 -7.66 9.40 3.84
CA CYS A 92 -6.38 9.79 3.26
C CYS A 92 -6.29 11.29 2.95
N ILE A 93 -5.07 11.82 3.07
CA ILE A 93 -4.66 13.04 2.36
C ILE A 93 -3.84 12.66 1.12
N THR A 94 -3.86 13.53 0.13
CA THR A 94 -3.29 13.31 -1.21
C THR A 94 -1.99 14.09 -1.43
N ASP A 95 -1.36 13.86 -2.58
CA ASP A 95 -0.02 14.33 -2.91
C ASP A 95 0.14 15.87 -2.79
N ASP A 96 -0.82 16.63 -3.31
CA ASP A 96 -0.89 18.09 -3.21
C ASP A 96 -1.05 18.62 -1.77
N GLN A 97 -1.43 17.76 -0.82
CA GLN A 97 -1.52 18.11 0.60
C GLN A 97 -0.26 17.74 1.37
N ILE A 98 0.72 17.07 0.75
CA ILE A 98 2.03 16.76 1.36
C ILE A 98 2.98 17.94 1.15
N ASP A 99 3.62 18.40 2.23
CA ASP A 99 4.51 19.56 2.18
C ASP A 99 5.71 19.30 1.27
N SER A 100 6.11 20.34 0.54
CA SER A 100 7.31 20.29 -0.32
C SER A 100 8.59 19.94 0.45
N LYS A 101 8.63 20.22 1.76
CA LYS A 101 9.75 19.89 2.65
C LYS A 101 9.57 18.57 3.40
N SER A 102 8.41 17.92 3.27
CA SER A 102 8.11 16.64 3.94
C SER A 102 9.18 15.59 3.62
N PRO A 103 9.59 14.75 4.60
CA PRO A 103 10.41 13.59 4.31
C PRO A 103 9.77 12.67 3.23
N LEU A 104 8.43 12.58 3.18
CA LEU A 104 7.72 11.81 2.14
C LEU A 104 7.96 12.38 0.74
N ARG A 105 7.92 13.71 0.58
CA ARG A 105 8.23 14.36 -0.70
C ARG A 105 9.68 14.08 -1.12
N GLN A 106 10.61 14.25 -0.19
CA GLN A 106 12.04 14.09 -0.47
C GLN A 106 12.43 12.66 -0.84
N ILE A 107 11.85 11.63 -0.19
CA ILE A 107 12.08 10.24 -0.59
C ILE A 107 11.42 9.92 -1.94
N TYR A 108 10.20 10.39 -2.17
CA TYR A 108 9.45 10.12 -3.39
C TYR A 108 10.13 10.69 -4.65
N ASP A 109 10.67 11.91 -4.55
CA ASP A 109 11.36 12.61 -5.63
C ASP A 109 12.82 12.15 -5.81
N SER A 110 13.33 11.28 -4.92
CA SER A 110 14.69 10.78 -5.03
C SER A 110 14.86 9.84 -6.22
N ALA A 111 15.65 10.28 -7.21
CA ALA A 111 16.03 9.44 -8.35
C ALA A 111 16.71 8.13 -7.90
N LEU A 112 17.53 8.19 -6.84
CA LEU A 112 18.22 7.02 -6.32
C LEU A 112 17.24 6.00 -5.74
N PHE A 113 16.27 6.45 -4.94
CA PHE A 113 15.24 5.58 -4.37
C PHE A 113 14.39 4.96 -5.48
N ARG A 114 14.05 5.74 -6.50
CA ARG A 114 13.28 5.27 -7.67
C ARG A 114 14.02 4.20 -8.47
N VAL A 115 15.31 4.37 -8.72
CA VAL A 115 16.15 3.35 -9.39
C VAL A 115 16.24 2.07 -8.55
N PHE A 116 16.35 2.21 -7.22
CA PHE A 116 16.29 1.06 -6.32
C PHE A 116 14.95 0.31 -6.44
N LEU A 117 13.82 1.04 -6.39
CA LEU A 117 12.49 0.44 -6.51
C LEU A 117 12.31 -0.26 -7.87
N ALA A 118 12.64 0.40 -8.98
CA ALA A 118 12.53 -0.19 -10.32
C ALA A 118 13.32 -1.50 -10.43
N SER A 119 14.56 -1.51 -9.92
CA SER A 119 15.41 -2.70 -9.91
C SER A 119 14.84 -3.85 -9.08
N VAL A 120 14.24 -3.57 -7.91
CA VAL A 120 13.69 -4.61 -7.03
C VAL A 120 12.35 -5.13 -7.53
N LEU A 121 11.52 -4.25 -8.10
CA LEU A 121 10.19 -4.57 -8.61
C LEU A 121 10.22 -5.28 -9.97
N ASP A 122 11.37 -5.22 -10.66
CA ASP A 122 11.57 -5.72 -12.01
C ASP A 122 10.87 -4.88 -13.09
N GLU A 123 10.94 -3.56 -12.92
CA GLU A 123 10.40 -2.58 -13.85
C GLU A 123 11.55 -1.86 -14.57
N GLU A 124 11.39 -1.56 -15.86
CA GLU A 124 12.39 -0.81 -16.63
C GLU A 124 12.62 0.59 -16.04
N ALA A 125 11.54 1.24 -15.65
CA ALA A 125 11.53 2.54 -15.00
C ALA A 125 10.24 2.73 -14.20
N LEU A 126 10.27 3.69 -13.29
CA LEU A 126 9.11 4.14 -12.53
C LEU A 126 8.89 5.63 -12.79
N TYR A 127 7.64 6.04 -12.87
CA TYR A 127 7.22 7.40 -13.18
C TYR A 127 6.23 7.88 -12.14
N ASN A 128 6.22 9.20 -11.91
CA ASN A 128 5.19 9.82 -11.08
C ASN A 128 3.83 9.68 -11.76
N TYR A 129 2.75 9.79 -10.98
CA TYR A 129 1.44 10.06 -11.56
C TYR A 129 1.43 11.45 -12.19
N ALA A 130 0.70 11.59 -13.30
CA ALA A 130 0.53 12.85 -14.01
C ALA A 130 -0.53 13.76 -13.36
N ASP A 131 -1.32 13.23 -12.43
CA ASP A 131 -2.20 14.01 -11.56
C ASP A 131 -1.50 14.46 -10.27
N ASN A 132 -2.08 15.45 -9.58
CA ASN A 132 -1.55 16.03 -8.35
C ASN A 132 -2.08 15.36 -7.08
N LEU A 133 -2.78 14.23 -7.18
CA LEU A 133 -3.41 13.58 -6.03
C LEU A 133 -2.73 12.25 -5.66
N SER A 134 -2.29 11.48 -6.65
CA SER A 134 -2.07 10.04 -6.49
C SER A 134 -0.67 9.65 -6.03
N SER A 135 0.33 10.48 -6.33
CA SER A 135 1.75 10.16 -6.16
C SER A 135 2.14 9.78 -4.72
N ILE A 136 1.74 10.57 -3.72
CA ILE A 136 1.94 10.28 -2.29
C ILE A 136 0.59 10.35 -1.58
N ASN A 137 0.20 9.27 -0.90
CA ASN A 137 -1.02 9.26 -0.08
C ASN A 137 -0.70 8.87 1.36
N LEU A 138 -1.09 9.69 2.33
CA LEU A 138 -0.97 9.34 3.74
C LEU A 138 -2.34 8.87 4.23
N HIS A 139 -2.44 7.57 4.51
CA HIS A 139 -3.66 6.92 4.96
C HIS A 139 -3.76 6.95 6.49
N TYR A 140 -4.99 7.13 6.98
CA TYR A 140 -5.36 7.09 8.39
C TYR A 140 -6.36 5.96 8.63
N ALA A 141 -6.11 5.14 9.65
CA ALA A 141 -7.07 4.19 10.17
C ALA A 141 -7.16 4.32 11.70
N SER A 142 -8.27 4.91 12.16
CA SER A 142 -8.65 5.00 13.56
C SER A 142 -9.27 3.69 14.05
N LYS A 143 -9.58 3.59 15.34
CA LYS A 143 -10.24 2.44 15.95
C LYS A 143 -11.40 1.89 15.10
N GLY A 144 -11.36 0.59 14.82
CA GLY A 144 -12.36 -0.13 14.04
C GLY A 144 -12.24 0.02 12.52
N GLN A 145 -11.40 0.94 12.01
CA GLN A 145 -11.16 1.05 10.58
C GLN A 145 -10.24 -0.08 10.09
N GLU A 146 -10.52 -0.58 8.89
CA GLU A 146 -9.89 -1.76 8.30
C GLU A 146 -9.81 -1.63 6.78
N LEU A 147 -8.95 -2.43 6.17
CA LEU A 147 -8.94 -2.63 4.73
C LEU A 147 -9.31 -4.10 4.48
N GLY A 148 -10.51 -4.35 3.98
CA GLY A 148 -11.03 -5.69 3.75
C GLY A 148 -10.20 -6.49 2.75
N TRP A 149 -10.47 -7.80 2.68
CA TRP A 149 -9.80 -8.70 1.74
C TRP A 149 -9.93 -8.21 0.29
N HIS A 150 -8.81 -8.10 -0.40
CA HIS A 150 -8.77 -7.76 -1.82
C HIS A 150 -7.52 -8.31 -2.51
N PHE A 151 -7.57 -8.30 -3.83
CA PHE A 151 -6.41 -8.32 -4.70
C PHE A 151 -6.17 -6.91 -5.25
N ASP A 152 -4.91 -6.58 -5.50
CA ASP A 152 -4.59 -5.31 -6.16
C ASP A 152 -4.89 -5.39 -7.67
N ASN A 153 -5.22 -4.23 -8.24
CA ASN A 153 -5.21 -4.04 -9.69
C ASN A 153 -3.81 -3.70 -10.20
N SER A 154 -2.96 -3.08 -9.37
CA SER A 154 -1.56 -2.80 -9.69
C SER A 154 -0.70 -4.06 -9.57
N SER A 155 0.45 -4.07 -10.27
CA SER A 155 1.44 -5.15 -10.18
C SER A 155 2.16 -5.19 -8.83
N PHE A 156 2.27 -4.04 -8.16
CA PHE A 156 2.89 -3.91 -6.85
C PHE A 156 2.30 -2.76 -6.02
N ALA A 157 2.62 -2.77 -4.73
CA ALA A 157 2.38 -1.69 -3.78
C ALA A 157 3.69 -1.35 -3.04
N ILE A 158 3.93 -0.05 -2.81
CA ILE A 158 5.08 0.48 -2.07
C ILE A 158 4.55 1.29 -0.90
N THR A 159 4.83 0.86 0.31
CA THR A 159 4.28 1.50 1.52
C THR A 159 5.33 1.71 2.60
N LEU A 160 5.10 2.73 3.42
CA LEU A 160 5.89 3.03 4.61
C LEU A 160 4.94 3.08 5.80
N LEU A 161 5.11 2.17 6.78
CA LEU A 161 4.35 2.28 8.03
C LEU A 161 4.93 3.45 8.84
N ILE A 162 4.10 4.43 9.15
CA ILE A 162 4.52 5.66 9.85
C ILE A 162 4.17 5.57 11.32
N GLN A 163 2.94 5.15 11.63
CA GLN A 163 2.46 5.01 12.99
C GLN A 163 1.68 3.72 13.12
N LYS A 164 2.08 2.87 14.07
CA LYS A 164 1.42 1.62 14.39
C LYS A 164 0.35 1.88 15.46
N PRO A 165 -0.83 1.27 15.37
CA PRO A 165 -1.82 1.36 16.42
C PRO A 165 -1.45 0.49 17.63
N GLU A 166 -2.18 0.61 18.73
CA GLU A 166 -1.96 -0.20 19.94
C GLU A 166 -2.23 -1.69 19.71
N GLY A 167 -3.17 -2.01 18.82
CA GLY A 167 -3.46 -3.38 18.39
C GLY A 167 -4.16 -3.43 17.04
N GLY A 168 -4.34 -4.63 16.50
CA GLY A 168 -4.91 -4.82 15.17
C GLY A 168 -4.06 -4.13 14.09
N GLY A 169 -4.69 -3.68 12.99
CA GLY A 169 -3.97 -3.05 11.89
C GLY A 169 -2.92 -3.98 11.23
N VAL A 170 -3.11 -5.29 11.39
CA VAL A 170 -2.19 -6.35 10.97
C VAL A 170 -2.37 -6.58 9.48
N PHE A 171 -1.27 -6.56 8.74
CA PHE A 171 -1.28 -6.91 7.32
C PHE A 171 -1.27 -8.43 7.17
N GLU A 172 -2.38 -8.97 6.67
CA GLU A 172 -2.56 -10.40 6.45
C GLU A 172 -2.63 -10.71 4.95
N TYR A 173 -2.03 -11.81 4.51
CA TYR A 173 -2.04 -12.19 3.11
C TYR A 173 -1.86 -13.70 2.86
N ILE A 174 -2.21 -14.11 1.64
CA ILE A 174 -1.91 -15.44 1.08
C ILE A 174 -1.48 -15.25 -0.38
N GLU A 175 -0.28 -15.69 -0.74
CA GLU A 175 0.23 -15.60 -2.12
C GLU A 175 -0.41 -16.62 -3.06
N ASN A 176 -0.29 -16.38 -4.37
CA ASN A 176 -0.67 -17.32 -5.43
C ASN A 176 -2.13 -17.80 -5.31
N MET A 177 -3.01 -16.91 -4.87
CA MET A 177 -4.43 -17.18 -4.69
C MET A 177 -5.24 -16.97 -5.97
N ARG A 178 -4.64 -16.44 -7.04
CA ARG A 178 -5.23 -16.40 -8.38
C ARG A 178 -4.13 -16.27 -9.44
N ASP A 179 -4.48 -16.52 -10.70
CA ASP A 179 -3.71 -16.09 -11.85
C ASP A 179 -4.54 -15.07 -12.64
N ALA A 180 -4.24 -13.78 -12.42
CA ALA A 180 -4.95 -12.70 -13.09
C ALA A 180 -4.71 -12.67 -14.60
N ASP A 181 -3.55 -13.13 -15.09
CA ASP A 181 -3.19 -13.09 -16.51
C ASP A 181 -3.82 -14.27 -17.27
N ALA A 182 -3.95 -15.43 -16.63
CA ALA A 182 -4.67 -16.59 -17.17
C ALA A 182 -6.19 -16.53 -16.96
N GLY A 183 -6.70 -15.56 -16.18
CA GLY A 183 -8.13 -15.43 -15.86
C GLY A 183 -8.62 -16.40 -14.78
N GLU A 184 -7.73 -17.06 -14.03
CA GLU A 184 -8.07 -18.01 -12.99
C GLU A 184 -8.34 -17.31 -11.65
N MET A 185 -9.61 -17.07 -11.33
CA MET A 185 -10.00 -16.26 -10.17
C MET A 185 -10.02 -17.00 -8.82
N ASN A 186 -9.95 -18.33 -8.83
CA ASN A 186 -9.94 -19.19 -7.63
C ASN A 186 -11.11 -18.92 -6.64
N TYR A 187 -12.35 -18.87 -7.12
CA TYR A 187 -13.53 -18.56 -6.30
C TYR A 187 -13.69 -19.48 -5.07
N SER A 188 -13.34 -20.77 -5.18
CA SER A 188 -13.39 -21.71 -4.06
C SER A 188 -12.39 -21.34 -2.97
N GLY A 189 -11.12 -21.11 -3.33
CA GLY A 189 -10.09 -20.73 -2.38
C GLY A 189 -10.38 -19.39 -1.71
N VAL A 190 -10.92 -18.42 -2.46
CA VAL A 190 -11.38 -17.14 -1.90
C VAL A 190 -12.53 -17.34 -0.91
N SER A 191 -13.48 -18.21 -1.21
CA SER A 191 -14.60 -18.52 -0.30
C SER A 191 -14.09 -19.07 1.04
N GLU A 192 -13.08 -19.95 1.01
CA GLU A 192 -12.42 -20.47 2.22
C GLU A 192 -11.71 -19.37 3.01
N VAL A 193 -11.04 -18.41 2.35
CA VAL A 193 -10.41 -17.25 3.02
C VAL A 193 -11.46 -16.39 3.71
N LEU A 194 -12.54 -16.05 2.99
CA LEU A 194 -13.63 -15.24 3.52
C LEU A 194 -14.40 -15.95 4.65
N ALA A 195 -14.35 -17.28 4.72
CA ALA A 195 -14.89 -18.08 5.80
C ALA A 195 -13.90 -18.31 6.97
N GLY A 196 -12.67 -17.79 6.89
CA GLY A 196 -11.64 -17.98 7.92
C GLY A 196 -11.07 -19.40 7.98
N GLN A 197 -11.19 -20.18 6.90
CA GLN A 197 -10.80 -21.60 6.84
C GLN A 197 -9.37 -21.81 6.34
N LYS A 198 -8.72 -20.76 5.81
CA LYS A 198 -7.31 -20.80 5.43
C LYS A 198 -6.43 -20.13 6.48
N LYS A 199 -5.25 -20.72 6.70
CA LYS A 199 -4.18 -20.07 7.47
C LYS A 199 -3.61 -18.90 6.67
N VAL A 200 -3.61 -17.72 7.27
CA VAL A 200 -3.05 -16.50 6.69
C VAL A 200 -1.61 -16.31 7.13
N LYS A 201 -0.83 -15.56 6.34
CA LYS A 201 0.48 -15.04 6.73
C LYS A 201 0.30 -13.62 7.23
N GLU A 202 1.10 -13.23 8.21
CA GLU A 202 1.15 -11.86 8.72
C GLU A 202 2.51 -11.25 8.38
N LEU A 203 2.51 -10.01 7.90
CA LEU A 203 3.75 -9.24 7.78
C LEU A 203 4.03 -8.53 9.10
N ALA A 204 5.19 -8.82 9.69
CA ALA A 204 5.71 -8.06 10.82
C ALA A 204 6.23 -6.70 10.31
N ILE A 205 5.42 -5.66 10.49
CA ILE A 205 5.72 -4.30 10.04
C ILE A 205 5.76 -3.38 11.26
N GLU A 206 6.89 -2.71 11.46
CA GLU A 206 7.09 -1.71 12.50
C GLU A 206 7.21 -0.30 11.89
N PRO A 207 6.95 0.78 12.67
CA PRO A 207 7.14 2.14 12.21
C PRO A 207 8.50 2.37 11.56
N GLY A 208 8.52 3.05 10.43
CA GLY A 208 9.70 3.28 9.59
C GLY A 208 10.01 2.17 8.60
N ALA A 209 9.33 1.02 8.62
CA ALA A 209 9.56 -0.05 7.67
C ALA A 209 9.07 0.30 6.25
N LEU A 210 9.90 0.01 5.25
CA LEU A 210 9.51 -0.01 3.84
C LEU A 210 8.99 -1.39 3.46
N VAL A 211 7.82 -1.45 2.86
CA VAL A 211 7.20 -2.68 2.38
C VAL A 211 6.95 -2.60 0.89
N LEU A 212 7.46 -3.59 0.15
CA LEU A 212 7.10 -3.85 -1.24
C LEU A 212 6.26 -5.11 -1.29
N PHE A 213 5.11 -5.06 -1.97
CA PHE A 213 4.16 -6.17 -1.98
C PHE A 213 3.59 -6.41 -3.38
N ARG A 214 3.43 -7.67 -3.78
CA ARG A 214 2.80 -8.08 -5.05
C ARG A 214 1.37 -8.57 -4.82
N GLY A 215 0.43 -7.63 -4.67
CA GLY A 215 -0.97 -7.93 -4.36
C GLY A 215 -1.83 -8.38 -5.54
N ARG A 216 -1.33 -8.33 -6.78
CA ARG A 216 -2.12 -8.71 -7.96
C ARG A 216 -2.63 -10.15 -7.90
N ASN A 217 -1.81 -11.08 -7.41
CA ASN A 217 -2.14 -12.50 -7.29
C ASN A 217 -2.18 -13.00 -5.84
N ALA A 218 -2.03 -12.09 -4.87
CA ALA A 218 -2.05 -12.39 -3.45
C ALA A 218 -3.26 -11.70 -2.79
N ILE A 219 -4.15 -12.49 -2.20
CA ILE A 219 -5.29 -11.92 -1.46
C ILE A 219 -4.75 -11.39 -0.13
N HIS A 220 -5.12 -10.18 0.24
CA HIS A 220 -4.59 -9.52 1.43
C HIS A 220 -5.59 -8.56 2.07
N ARG A 221 -5.39 -8.27 3.35
CA ARG A 221 -6.19 -7.33 4.14
C ARG A 221 -5.35 -6.63 5.20
N VAL A 222 -5.92 -5.59 5.80
CA VAL A 222 -5.45 -5.01 7.06
C VAL A 222 -6.56 -5.15 8.10
N THR A 223 -6.29 -5.86 9.19
CA THR A 223 -7.28 -6.11 10.25
C THR A 223 -7.74 -4.81 10.92
N PRO A 224 -8.93 -4.79 11.56
CA PRO A 224 -9.43 -3.61 12.26
C PRO A 224 -8.42 -3.06 13.26
N THR A 225 -8.18 -1.76 13.20
CA THR A 225 -7.31 -1.04 14.12
C THR A 225 -7.91 -1.01 15.52
N GLN A 226 -7.09 -1.18 16.56
CA GLN A 226 -7.49 -1.18 17.96
C GLN A 226 -6.69 -0.13 18.75
N GLY A 227 -7.31 0.41 19.79
CA GLY A 227 -6.75 1.52 20.58
C GLY A 227 -7.09 2.89 20.02
N ASP A 228 -6.57 3.92 20.67
CA ASP A 228 -6.85 5.32 20.34
C ASP A 228 -5.77 5.92 19.43
N THR A 229 -4.60 5.27 19.36
CA THR A 229 -3.54 5.61 18.41
C THR A 229 -3.99 5.31 16.97
N THR A 230 -4.02 6.35 16.13
CA THR A 230 -4.38 6.20 14.72
C THR A 230 -3.24 5.53 13.96
N ARG A 231 -3.55 4.51 13.17
CA ARG A 231 -2.58 3.91 12.24
C ARG A 231 -2.35 4.86 11.08
N MET A 232 -1.09 5.20 10.82
CA MET A 232 -0.67 6.00 9.67
C MET A 232 0.22 5.20 8.73
N LEU A 233 -0.13 5.18 7.45
CA LEU A 233 0.60 4.46 6.41
C LEU A 233 0.74 5.36 5.18
N ALA A 234 1.96 5.62 4.74
CA ALA A 234 2.18 6.28 3.46
C ALA A 234 2.20 5.24 2.34
N VAL A 235 1.49 5.54 1.25
CA VAL A 235 1.56 4.83 -0.03
C VAL A 235 2.32 5.72 -1.01
N LEU A 236 3.37 5.17 -1.63
CA LEU A 236 4.14 5.84 -2.66
C LEU A 236 3.77 5.23 -4.02
N ALA A 237 2.92 5.92 -4.77
CA ALA A 237 2.40 5.40 -6.03
C ALA A 237 3.29 5.83 -7.20
N TYR A 238 3.76 4.84 -7.96
CA TYR A 238 4.48 5.04 -9.21
C TYR A 238 3.83 4.22 -10.32
N ASN A 239 4.00 4.68 -11.56
CA ASN A 239 3.57 3.98 -12.76
C ASN A 239 4.77 3.40 -13.51
N SER A 240 4.56 2.29 -14.23
CA SER A 240 5.56 1.74 -15.16
C SER A 240 5.65 2.51 -16.48
N GLN A 241 4.71 3.43 -16.74
CA GLN A 241 4.70 4.28 -17.92
C GLN A 241 4.50 5.76 -17.54
N PRO A 242 5.09 6.71 -18.29
CA PRO A 242 4.90 8.13 -18.04
C PRO A 242 3.48 8.59 -18.43
N GLY A 243 3.03 9.69 -17.84
CA GLY A 243 1.78 10.35 -18.24
C GLY A 243 0.49 9.69 -17.75
N ILE A 244 0.58 8.63 -16.93
CA ILE A 244 -0.60 7.98 -16.34
C ILE A 244 -1.15 8.83 -15.20
N ALA A 245 -2.46 9.13 -15.28
CA ALA A 245 -3.23 9.78 -14.23
C ALA A 245 -4.42 8.89 -13.82
N LEU A 246 -4.94 9.08 -12.61
CA LEU A 246 -6.22 8.49 -12.23
C LEU A 246 -7.37 9.10 -13.03
N SER A 247 -8.38 8.28 -13.33
CA SER A 247 -9.63 8.78 -13.90
C SER A 247 -10.39 9.61 -12.86
N GLU A 248 -11.19 10.59 -13.30
CA GLU A 248 -11.99 11.40 -12.36
C GLU A 248 -12.89 10.56 -11.44
N ALA A 249 -13.45 9.46 -11.97
CA ALA A 249 -14.27 8.54 -11.19
C ALA A 249 -13.46 7.84 -10.09
N ALA A 250 -12.23 7.40 -10.41
CA ALA A 250 -11.32 6.83 -9.43
C ALA A 250 -10.89 7.89 -8.40
N SER A 251 -10.52 9.10 -8.83
CA SER A 251 -10.14 10.20 -7.92
C SER A 251 -11.26 10.58 -6.97
N LYS A 252 -12.51 10.70 -7.43
CA LYS A 252 -13.68 10.93 -6.55
C LYS A 252 -13.87 9.79 -5.56
N THR A 253 -13.66 8.55 -5.99
CA THR A 253 -13.83 7.38 -5.12
C THR A 253 -12.76 7.32 -4.03
N PHE A 254 -11.49 7.48 -4.40
CA PHE A 254 -10.36 7.32 -3.49
C PHE A 254 -10.05 8.59 -2.68
N TYR A 255 -10.29 9.77 -3.24
CA TYR A 255 -9.86 11.06 -2.69
C TYR A 255 -11.00 12.05 -2.44
N GLY A 256 -12.23 11.73 -2.86
CA GLY A 256 -13.40 12.60 -2.66
C GLY A 256 -13.42 13.83 -3.57
N ARG A 257 -12.40 14.00 -4.42
CA ARG A 257 -12.21 15.16 -5.29
C ARG A 257 -11.47 14.80 -6.57
N VAL A 258 -11.48 15.74 -7.51
CA VAL A 258 -10.69 15.73 -8.74
C VAL A 258 -9.70 16.89 -8.70
N ASN A 259 -8.74 16.88 -9.63
CA ASN A 259 -7.74 17.96 -9.76
C ASN A 259 -8.38 19.31 -10.04
#